data_AF-A0A542MY33-F1
#
_entry.id   AF-A0A542MY33-F1
#
_cell.length_a   1.000
_cell.length_b   1.000
_cell.length_c   1.000
_cell.angle_alpha   90.00
_cell.angle_beta   90.00
_cell.angle_gamma   90.00
#
_symmetry.space_group_name_H-M   'P 1'
#
loop_
_entity.id
_entity.type
_entity.pdbx_description
1 polymer ?
#
loop_
_entity_poly.entity_id
_entity_poly.type
_entity_poly.pdbx_seq_one_letter_code
_entity_poly.pdbx_strand_id
1 'polypeptide(L)' 'MAKLEKLLWGDRTDPRRELAEIFPADDASSVVRAQEWARGVVAKAGVATSDELRVIRALRDAEPRLSLKPARYLAAQLNV' A
#
# COMPACT_ATOMS: atom_id res chain seq x y z
N MET A 1 -14.50 -18.90 8.08
CA MET A 1 -13.13 -19.25 8.54
C MET A 1 -12.05 -18.76 7.55
N ALA A 2 -12.10 -17.51 7.05
CA ALA A 2 -11.19 -17.04 5.99
C ALA A 2 -9.92 -16.30 6.51
N LYS A 3 -9.80 -16.14 7.83
CA LYS A 3 -8.81 -15.22 8.45
C LYS A 3 -7.44 -15.87 8.71
N LEU A 4 -7.38 -17.20 8.87
CA LEU A 4 -6.13 -17.93 9.12
C LEU A 4 -5.40 -18.34 7.84
N GLU A 5 -6.10 -18.72 6.78
CA GLU A 5 -5.45 -19.12 5.52
C GLU A 5 -4.67 -17.95 4.87
N LYS A 6 -5.22 -16.73 4.97
CA LYS A 6 -4.53 -15.49 4.58
C LYS A 6 -3.23 -15.23 5.33
N LEU A 7 -3.10 -15.74 6.56
CA LEU A 7 -1.93 -15.53 7.41
C LEU A 7 -0.79 -16.50 7.12
N LEU A 8 -1.09 -17.70 6.59
CA LEU A 8 -0.14 -18.80 6.44
C LEU A 8 0.37 -19.01 5.01
N TRP A 9 -0.42 -18.70 3.97
CA TRP A 9 -0.06 -19.09 2.59
C TRP A 9 0.46 -17.99 1.68
N GLY A 10 0.60 -16.75 2.19
CA GLY A 10 1.07 -15.63 1.39
C GLY A 10 0.03 -15.28 0.34
N ASP A 11 -0.66 -14.18 0.55
CA ASP A 11 -1.73 -13.74 -0.35
C ASP A 11 -1.20 -13.67 -1.80
N ARG A 12 -1.57 -14.66 -2.63
CA ARG A 12 -1.27 -14.69 -4.08
C ARG A 12 -2.04 -13.61 -4.82
N THR A 13 -2.88 -12.83 -4.14
CA THR A 13 -3.56 -11.68 -4.69
C THR A 13 -2.55 -10.67 -5.22
N ASP A 14 -2.74 -10.26 -6.48
CA ASP A 14 -1.98 -9.19 -7.10
C ASP A 14 -2.19 -7.91 -6.28
N PRO A 15 -1.14 -7.25 -5.75
CA PRO A 15 -1.29 -6.01 -5.01
C PRO A 15 -2.08 -4.95 -5.78
N ARG A 16 -2.05 -4.96 -7.12
CA ARG A 16 -2.83 -4.04 -7.96
C ARG A 16 -4.33 -4.23 -7.81
N ARG A 17 -4.79 -5.46 -7.58
CA ARG A 17 -6.22 -5.75 -7.39
C ARG A 17 -6.73 -5.15 -6.08
N GLU A 18 -5.99 -5.35 -5.00
CA GLU A 18 -6.33 -4.74 -3.71
C GLU A 18 -6.25 -3.21 -3.77
N LEU A 19 -5.25 -2.65 -4.46
CA LEU A 19 -5.17 -1.22 -4.69
C LEU A 19 -6.36 -0.68 -5.50
N ALA A 20 -6.88 -1.43 -6.47
CA ALA A 20 -8.08 -1.03 -7.21
C ALA A 20 -9.36 -1.03 -6.36
N GLU A 21 -9.45 -1.95 -5.40
CA GLU A 21 -10.57 -2.01 -4.44
C GLU A 21 -10.51 -0.85 -3.42
N ILE A 22 -9.31 -0.49 -2.94
CA ILE A 22 -9.12 0.57 -1.93
C ILE A 22 -9.10 1.96 -2.57
N PHE A 23 -8.50 2.09 -3.75
CA PHE A 23 -8.31 3.34 -4.49
C PHE A 23 -8.97 3.24 -5.87
N PRO A 24 -10.31 3.16 -5.93
CA PRO A 24 -11.01 3.17 -7.21
C PRO A 24 -10.72 4.48 -7.94
N ALA A 25 -10.59 4.39 -9.25
CA ALA A 25 -10.31 5.51 -10.12
C ALA A 25 -11.12 5.35 -11.41
N ASP A 26 -11.88 6.39 -11.75
CA ASP A 26 -12.81 6.36 -12.89
C ASP A 26 -12.06 6.57 -14.22
N ASP A 27 -11.10 7.51 -14.25
CA ASP A 27 -10.34 7.88 -15.46
C ASP A 27 -8.81 7.66 -15.34
N ALA A 28 -8.32 7.37 -14.13
CA ALA A 28 -6.89 7.19 -13.83
C ALA A 28 -6.59 5.74 -13.45
N SER A 29 -5.31 5.34 -13.52
CA SER A 29 -4.91 4.05 -12.94
C SER A 29 -5.02 4.11 -11.42
N SER A 30 -5.73 3.15 -10.80
CA SER A 30 -5.78 3.00 -9.34
C SER A 30 -4.40 2.93 -8.69
N VAL A 31 -3.39 2.44 -9.42
CA VAL A 31 -1.99 2.45 -8.95
C VAL A 31 -1.45 3.88 -8.85
N VAL A 32 -1.71 4.74 -9.84
CA VAL A 32 -1.28 6.15 -9.83
C VAL A 32 -1.96 6.89 -8.68
N ARG A 33 -3.27 6.72 -8.52
CA ARG A 33 -4.01 7.30 -7.39
C ARG A 33 -3.46 6.84 -6.04
N ALA A 34 -3.16 5.56 -5.90
CA ALA A 34 -2.55 5.00 -4.70
C ALA A 34 -1.14 5.56 -4.43
N GLN A 35 -0.33 5.80 -5.47
CA GLN A 35 0.99 6.43 -5.34
C GLN A 35 0.89 7.89 -4.89
N GLU A 36 -0.02 8.67 -5.47
CA GLU A 36 -0.25 10.07 -5.07
C GLU A 36 -0.68 10.17 -3.61
N TRP A 37 -1.63 9.33 -3.21
CA TRP A 37 -2.03 9.20 -1.82
C TRP A 37 -0.84 8.81 -0.92
N ALA A 38 -0.06 7.81 -1.31
CA ALA A 38 1.08 7.32 -0.54
C ALA A 38 2.16 8.40 -0.35
N ARG A 39 2.47 9.19 -1.39
CA ARG A 39 3.36 10.36 -1.29
C ARG A 39 2.87 11.35 -0.24
N GLY A 40 1.57 11.65 -0.23
CA GLY A 40 0.95 12.54 0.76
C GLY A 40 1.07 12.01 2.19
N VAL A 41 0.84 10.70 2.40
CA VAL A 41 0.99 10.07 3.71
C VAL A 41 2.43 10.12 4.21
N VAL A 42 3.40 9.77 3.37
CA VAL A 42 4.82 9.78 3.74
C VAL A 42 5.31 11.18 4.05
N ALA A 43 4.92 12.17 3.23
CA ALA A 43 5.24 13.58 3.46
C ALA A 43 4.66 14.08 4.79
N LYS A 44 3.39 13.76 5.09
CA LYS A 44 2.74 14.13 6.36
C LYS A 44 3.39 13.45 7.57
N ALA A 45 3.85 12.21 7.41
CA ALA A 45 4.52 11.46 8.47
C ALA A 45 5.97 11.92 8.73
N GLY A 46 6.55 12.72 7.82
CA GLY A 46 7.95 13.17 7.92
C GLY A 46 8.96 12.02 7.83
N VAL A 47 8.60 10.95 7.12
CA VAL A 47 9.42 9.74 6.98
C VAL A 47 10.24 9.82 5.70
N ALA A 48 11.52 9.46 5.78
CA ALA A 48 12.37 9.33 4.60
C ALA A 48 11.94 8.12 3.76
N THR A 49 11.83 8.29 2.44
CA THR A 49 11.43 7.19 1.52
C THR A 49 12.41 6.02 1.51
N SER A 50 13.67 6.26 1.92
CA SER A 50 14.70 5.22 2.10
C SER A 50 14.48 4.33 3.31
N ASP A 51 13.67 4.75 4.30
CA ASP A 51 13.30 3.91 5.45
C ASP A 51 12.02 3.11 5.13
N GLU A 52 12.20 2.03 4.35
CA GLU A 52 11.10 1.19 3.85
C GLU A 52 10.15 0.74 4.98
N LEU A 53 10.70 0.37 6.16
CA LEU A 53 9.89 -0.09 7.29
C LEU A 53 9.00 1.00 7.86
N ARG A 54 9.55 2.22 8.04
CA ARG A 54 8.74 3.35 8.52
C ARG A 54 7.72 3.80 7.47
N VAL A 55 8.07 3.74 6.18
CA VAL A 55 7.13 4.02 5.08
C VAL A 55 5.96 3.03 5.12
N ILE A 56 6.23 1.73 5.12
CA ILE A 56 5.20 0.68 5.19
C ILE A 56 4.30 0.88 6.40
N ARG A 57 4.89 1.17 7.56
CA ARG A 57 4.14 1.43 8.78
C ARG A 57 3.23 2.65 8.63
N ALA A 58 3.76 3.78 8.16
CA ALA A 58 2.97 4.99 7.95
C ALA A 58 1.80 4.76 6.98
N LEU A 59 2.01 4.01 5.89
CA LEU A 59 0.95 3.67 4.94
C LEU A 59 -0.16 2.82 5.57
N ARG A 60 0.21 1.79 6.35
CA ARG A 60 -0.75 0.89 7.01
C ARG A 60 -1.47 1.55 8.19
N ASP A 61 -0.82 2.48 8.87
CA ASP A 61 -1.45 3.28 9.93
C ASP A 61 -2.48 4.26 9.32
N ALA A 62 -2.22 4.79 8.12
CA ALA A 62 -3.13 5.69 7.40
C ALA A 62 -4.31 4.98 6.73
N GLU A 63 -4.12 3.77 6.20
CA GLU A 63 -5.19 2.93 5.64
C GLU A 63 -5.10 1.51 6.20
N PRO A 64 -5.81 1.21 7.31
CA PRO A 64 -5.76 -0.10 7.97
C PRO A 64 -6.23 -1.28 7.11
N ARG A 65 -7.01 -1.03 6.05
CA ARG A 65 -7.43 -2.07 5.09
C ARG A 65 -6.31 -2.45 4.13
N LEU A 66 -5.27 -1.63 3.98
CA LEU A 66 -4.13 -1.89 3.14
C LEU A 66 -3.30 -3.04 3.71
N SER A 67 -3.23 -4.15 2.99
CA SER A 67 -2.41 -5.31 3.37
C SER A 67 -0.91 -5.02 3.20
N LEU A 68 -0.08 -5.88 3.78
CA LEU A 68 1.37 -5.67 3.78
C LEU A 68 1.95 -5.66 2.36
N LYS A 69 1.44 -6.52 1.48
CA LYS A 69 1.95 -6.67 0.11
C LYS A 69 1.76 -5.41 -0.75
N PRO A 70 0.56 -4.80 -0.88
CA PRO A 70 0.41 -3.54 -1.58
C PRO A 70 1.11 -2.37 -0.86
N ALA A 71 1.21 -2.37 0.47
CA ALA A 71 2.02 -1.38 1.19
C ALA A 71 3.51 -1.45 0.81
N ARG A 72 4.08 -2.66 0.73
CA ARG A 72 5.46 -2.88 0.25
C ARG A 72 5.62 -2.48 -1.21
N TYR A 73 4.65 -2.82 -2.06
CA TYR A 73 4.63 -2.42 -3.46
C TYR A 73 4.70 -0.90 -3.62
N LEU A 74 3.88 -0.16 -2.87
CA LEU A 74 3.91 1.30 -2.86
C LEU A 74 5.23 1.83 -2.32
N ALA A 75 5.72 1.32 -1.18
CA ALA A 75 6.99 1.75 -0.60
C ALA A 75 8.17 1.60 -1.60
N ALA A 76 8.23 0.47 -2.30
CA ALA A 76 9.24 0.22 -3.32
C ALA A 76 9.16 1.22 -4.49
N GLN A 77 7.97 1.68 -4.86
CA GLN A 77 7.77 2.67 -5.93
C GLN A 77 8.11 4.11 -5.52
N LEU A 78 8.08 4.41 -4.21
CA LEU A 78 8.42 5.72 -3.68
C LEU A 78 9.93 5.93 -3.47
N ASN A 79 10.69 4.83 -3.46
CA ASN A 79 12.14 4.84 -3.27
C ASN A 79 12.92 4.84 -4.60
N VAL A 80 12.23 5.02 -5.74
CA VAL A 80 12.82 5.09 -7.08
C VAL A 80 13.06 6.54 -7.48
#